data_AF-A0A6C0HTW2-F1
#
_entry.id   AF-A0A6C0HTW2-F1
#
_cell.length_a   1.000
_cell.length_b   1.000
_cell.length_c   1.000
_cell.angle_alpha   90.00
_cell.angle_beta   90.00
_cell.angle_gamma   90.00
#
_symmetry.space_group_name_H-M   'P 1'
#
loop_
_entity.id
_entity.type
_entity.pdbx_description
1 polymer ?
#
loop_
_entity_poly.entity_id
_entity_poly.type
_entity_poly.pdbx_seq_one_letter_code
_entity_poly.pdbx_strand_id
1 'polypeptide(L)'
;MDTFYIIVLSIAVCLLIFMLTFIGIKMAYNNRSTNNGTNVFPPNYSTCPDNWTADINGNCYSPTELNGNINSKNTFGYISSKQINFKDEGWGNNGTTSQCNLKNWVKTNNIPWDGISNYNGCS
;
A
#
# COMPACT_ATOMS: atom_id res chain seq x y z
N MET A 1 -43.42 21.08 40.44
CA MET A 1 -42.03 21.37 40.02
C MET A 1 -41.32 20.12 39.53
N ASP A 2 -41.61 18.95 40.12
CA ASP A 2 -40.96 17.68 39.78
C ASP A 2 -41.28 17.17 38.37
N THR A 3 -42.53 17.31 37.91
CA THR A 3 -42.95 16.84 36.59
C THR A 3 -42.25 17.59 35.45
N PHE A 4 -42.07 18.90 35.57
CA PHE A 4 -41.37 19.71 34.58
C PHE A 4 -39.88 19.32 34.49
N TYR A 5 -39.23 19.16 35.65
CA TYR A 5 -37.82 18.75 35.72
C TYR A 5 -37.61 17.35 35.12
N ILE A 6 -38.47 16.39 35.46
CA ILE A 6 -38.39 15.01 34.93
C ILE A 6 -38.55 14.99 33.41
N ILE A 7 -39.48 15.79 32.85
CA ILE A 7 -39.67 15.87 31.41
C ILE A 7 -38.42 16.42 30.72
N VAL A 8 -37.87 17.54 31.20
CA VAL A 8 -36.65 18.14 30.62
C VAL A 8 -35.47 17.17 30.69
N LEU A 9 -35.29 16.50 31.83
CA LEU A 9 -34.19 15.55 32.04
C LEU A 9 -34.32 14.31 31.13
N SER A 10 -35.55 13.82 30.94
CA SER A 10 -35.81 12.71 30.01
C SER A 10 -35.46 13.08 28.57
N ILE A 11 -35.82 14.29 28.11
CA ILE A 11 -35.54 14.75 26.74
C ILE A 11 -34.03 14.92 26.54
N ALA A 12 -33.32 15.51 27.51
CA ALA A 12 -31.88 15.70 27.43
C ALA A 12 -31.12 14.37 27.29
N VAL A 13 -31.51 13.35 28.06
CA VAL A 13 -30.90 12.02 27.98
C VAL A 13 -31.20 11.34 26.64
N CYS A 14 -32.45 11.43 26.16
CA CYS A 14 -32.80 10.88 24.85
C CYS A 14 -31.96 11.51 23.73
N LEU A 15 -31.83 12.84 23.70
CA LEU A 15 -31.02 13.55 22.71
C LEU A 15 -29.54 13.14 22.76
N LEU A 16 -28.99 12.95 23.96
CA LEU A 16 -27.62 12.48 24.14
C LEU A 16 -27.41 11.09 23.53
N ILE A 17 -28.35 10.16 23.78
CA ILE A 17 -28.29 8.80 23.22
C ILE A 17 -28.36 8.84 21.68
N PHE A 18 -29.22 9.69 21.11
CA PHE A 18 -29.31 9.85 19.65
C PHE A 18 -28.03 10.39 19.02
N MET A 19 -27.38 11.36 19.65
CA MET A 19 -26.09 11.87 19.15
C MET A 19 -24.99 10.81 19.20
N LEU A 20 -24.88 10.07 20.30
CA LEU A 20 -23.84 9.04 20.46
C LEU A 20 -24.04 7.87 19.50
N THR A 21 -25.29 7.44 19.27
CA THR A 21 -25.59 6.38 18.30
C THR A 21 -25.29 6.82 16.87
N PHE A 22 -25.58 8.06 16.49
CA PHE A 22 -25.24 8.59 15.17
C PHE A 22 -23.73 8.58 14.91
N ILE A 23 -22.93 9.05 15.89
CA ILE A 23 -21.46 9.05 15.81
C ILE A 23 -20.93 7.61 15.73
N GLY A 24 -21.46 6.70 16.56
CA GLY A 24 -21.06 5.29 16.57
C GLY A 24 -21.28 4.59 15.23
N ILE A 25 -22.43 4.83 14.59
CA ILE A 25 -22.75 4.26 13.26
C ILE A 25 -21.80 4.82 12.19
N LYS A 26 -21.51 6.12 12.20
CA LYS A 26 -20.59 6.75 11.23
C LYS A 26 -19.16 6.21 11.36
N MET A 27 -18.68 6.01 12.58
CA MET A 27 -17.37 5.40 12.83
C MET A 27 -17.32 3.93 12.37
N ALA A 28 -18.37 3.15 12.64
CA ALA A 28 -18.44 1.76 12.23
C ALA A 28 -18.52 1.60 10.70
N TYR A 29 -19.20 2.51 10.00
CA TYR A 29 -19.33 2.47 8.54
C TYR A 29 -18.00 2.75 7.83
N ASN A 30 -17.24 3.76 8.29
CA ASN A 30 -15.97 4.12 7.67
C ASN A 30 -14.90 3.01 7.81
N ASN A 31 -14.90 2.26 8.92
CA ASN A 31 -13.98 1.13 9.12
C ASN A 31 -14.35 -0.12 8.30
N ARG A 32 -15.55 -0.20 7.71
CA ARG A 32 -15.93 -1.35 6.87
C ARG A 32 -15.37 -1.24 5.44
N SER A 33 -15.02 -0.03 4.99
CA SER A 33 -14.41 0.20 3.68
C SER A 33 -12.96 -0.33 3.61
N THR A 34 -12.23 -0.36 4.73
CA THR A 34 -10.86 -0.91 4.82
C THR A 34 -10.81 -2.44 4.79
N ASN A 35 -11.92 -3.15 5.02
CA ASN A 35 -11.97 -4.61 5.08
C ASN A 35 -12.33 -5.31 3.76
N ASN A 36 -12.66 -4.55 2.71
CA ASN A 36 -13.02 -5.09 1.39
C ASN A 36 -11.87 -5.03 0.36
N GLY A 37 -10.61 -5.08 0.78
CA GLY A 37 -9.46 -5.23 -0.14
C GLY A 37 -9.25 -4.10 -1.17
N THR A 38 -10.06 -3.03 -1.16
CA THR A 38 -9.99 -1.95 -2.15
C THR A 38 -9.13 -0.77 -1.72
N ASN A 39 -8.72 -0.71 -0.45
CA ASN A 39 -7.76 0.28 0.02
C ASN A 39 -6.34 -0.26 -0.19
N VAL A 40 -5.94 -0.25 -1.46
CA VAL A 40 -4.59 -0.60 -1.89
C VAL A 40 -3.61 0.44 -1.34
N PHE A 41 -2.68 0.00 -0.51
CA PHE A 41 -1.66 0.81 0.13
C PHE A 41 -0.27 0.19 -0.12
N PRO A 42 0.76 1.03 -0.36
CA PRO A 42 0.67 2.48 -0.61
C PRO A 42 0.12 2.78 -2.03
N PRO A 43 -0.59 3.91 -2.23
CA PRO A 43 -1.16 4.28 -3.53
C PRO A 43 -0.09 4.66 -4.56
N ASN A 44 1.07 5.12 -4.09
CA ASN A 44 2.22 5.47 -4.91
C ASN A 44 3.47 4.83 -4.31
N TYR A 45 4.42 4.50 -5.18
CA TYR A 45 5.73 4.00 -4.81
C TYR A 45 6.81 4.72 -5.61
N SER A 46 8.02 4.80 -5.07
CA SER A 46 9.19 5.35 -5.77
C SER A 46 9.49 4.53 -7.02
N THR A 47 10.01 5.15 -8.08
CA THR A 47 10.37 4.43 -9.33
C THR A 47 11.50 3.42 -9.13
N CYS A 48 12.38 3.68 -8.15
CA CYS A 48 13.52 2.83 -7.81
C CYS A 48 13.45 2.35 -6.35
N PRO A 49 14.12 1.24 -6.03
CA PRO A 49 14.30 0.77 -4.66
C PRO A 49 15.02 1.79 -3.76
N ASP A 50 14.94 1.57 -2.45
CA ASP A 50 15.53 2.48 -1.48
C ASP A 50 17.07 2.46 -1.60
N ASN A 51 17.68 3.64 -1.59
CA ASN A 51 19.12 3.85 -1.83
C ASN A 51 19.61 3.56 -3.25
N TRP A 52 18.72 3.39 -4.24
CA TRP A 52 19.09 3.25 -5.65
C TRP A 52 18.96 4.59 -6.38
N THR A 53 19.82 4.81 -7.38
CA THR A 53 19.83 6.07 -8.14
C THR A 53 19.14 5.87 -9.49
N ALA A 54 18.27 6.79 -9.89
CA ALA A 54 17.60 6.75 -11.19
C ALA A 54 18.41 7.49 -12.27
N ASP A 55 18.52 6.90 -13.46
CA ASP A 55 19.02 7.55 -14.67
C ASP A 55 17.95 8.47 -15.30
N ILE A 56 18.37 9.32 -16.24
CA ILE A 56 17.50 10.10 -17.13
C ILE A 56 16.53 9.17 -17.90
N ASN A 57 16.98 7.97 -18.25
CA ASN A 57 16.17 6.96 -18.93
C ASN A 57 15.18 6.25 -17.99
N GLY A 58 15.22 6.52 -16.67
CA GLY A 58 14.39 5.87 -15.67
C GLY A 58 14.87 4.47 -15.25
N ASN A 59 16.11 4.10 -15.62
CA ASN A 59 16.77 2.89 -15.13
C ASN A 59 17.28 3.10 -13.70
N CYS A 60 17.28 2.07 -12.89
CA CYS A 60 17.71 2.15 -11.49
C CYS A 60 19.08 1.51 -11.30
N TYR A 61 19.97 2.23 -10.63
CA TYR A 61 21.31 1.82 -10.28
C TYR A 61 21.44 1.41 -8.82
N SER A 62 21.88 0.19 -8.59
CA SER A 62 22.19 -0.32 -7.26
C SER A 62 23.53 0.25 -6.76
N PRO A 63 23.63 0.66 -5.47
CA PRO A 63 24.88 1.15 -4.89
C PRO A 63 25.95 0.04 -4.78
N THR A 64 25.52 -1.22 -4.68
CA THR A 64 26.38 -2.40 -4.64
C THR A 64 26.13 -3.30 -5.85
N GLU A 65 27.11 -4.12 -6.21
CA GLU A 65 26.88 -5.14 -7.23
C GLU A 65 25.79 -6.10 -6.80
N LEU A 66 24.81 -6.28 -7.68
CA LEU A 66 23.75 -7.27 -7.58
C LEU A 66 24.39 -8.63 -7.86
N ASN A 67 24.98 -9.20 -6.82
CA ASN A 67 25.53 -10.55 -6.84
C ASN A 67 24.48 -11.55 -6.35
N GLY A 68 24.43 -12.73 -6.96
CA GLY A 68 23.48 -13.80 -6.62
C GLY A 68 22.43 -14.08 -7.70
N ASN A 69 21.23 -14.45 -7.27
CA ASN A 69 20.12 -14.89 -8.12
C ASN A 69 19.41 -13.71 -8.84
N ILE A 70 20.16 -12.71 -9.29
CA ILE A 70 19.68 -11.56 -10.08
C ILE A 70 20.50 -11.53 -11.38
N ASN A 71 19.89 -11.97 -12.48
CA ASN A 71 20.49 -12.05 -13.80
C ASN A 71 19.41 -11.90 -14.88
N SER A 72 19.82 -11.88 -16.14
CA SER A 72 18.92 -11.73 -17.29
C SER A 72 17.87 -12.84 -17.45
N LYS A 73 17.99 -13.97 -16.76
CA LYS A 73 17.03 -15.08 -16.81
C LYS A 73 15.94 -14.99 -15.74
N ASN A 74 16.22 -14.35 -14.61
CA ASN A 74 15.33 -14.34 -13.44
C ASN A 74 14.81 -12.95 -13.07
N THR A 75 15.31 -11.90 -13.73
CA THR A 75 14.94 -10.51 -13.45
C THR A 75 14.58 -9.82 -14.75
N PHE A 76 13.34 -9.32 -14.85
CA PHE A 76 12.88 -8.55 -15.99
C PHE A 76 13.57 -7.17 -16.03
N GLY A 77 13.89 -6.70 -17.23
CA GLY A 77 14.60 -5.44 -17.41
C GLY A 77 16.05 -5.42 -16.89
N TYR A 78 16.70 -6.58 -16.67
CA TYR A 78 18.11 -6.63 -16.29
C TYR A 78 19.00 -6.12 -17.43
N ILE A 79 19.82 -5.10 -17.14
CA ILE A 79 20.76 -4.51 -18.10
C ILE A 79 22.20 -4.93 -17.74
N SER A 80 22.57 -4.75 -16.47
CA SER A 80 23.90 -5.09 -15.98
C SER A 80 23.85 -5.41 -14.48
N SER A 81 24.97 -5.88 -13.92
CA SER A 81 25.08 -6.25 -12.49
C SER A 81 24.84 -5.10 -11.52
N LYS A 82 24.69 -3.86 -12.00
CA LYS A 82 24.31 -2.69 -11.17
C LYS A 82 23.06 -1.98 -11.68
N GLN A 83 22.44 -2.43 -12.77
CA GLN A 83 21.40 -1.67 -13.45
C GLN A 83 20.21 -2.53 -13.87
N ILE A 84 19.02 -2.12 -13.43
CA ILE A 84 17.75 -2.77 -13.77
C ILE A 84 16.73 -1.72 -14.21
N ASN A 85 15.95 -2.05 -15.23
CA ASN A 85 14.78 -1.31 -15.66
C ASN A 85 13.51 -1.91 -15.04
N PHE A 86 12.93 -1.25 -14.05
CA PHE A 86 11.68 -1.68 -13.41
C PHE A 86 10.42 -1.24 -14.18
N LYS A 87 10.56 -0.51 -15.29
CA LYS A 87 9.46 -0.16 -16.21
C LYS A 87 9.30 -1.16 -17.35
N ASP A 88 10.11 -2.22 -17.37
CA ASP A 88 10.03 -3.26 -18.38
C ASP A 88 8.66 -3.94 -18.39
N GLU A 89 8.09 -4.16 -19.58
CA GLU A 89 6.76 -4.76 -19.74
C GLU A 89 6.68 -6.19 -19.17
N GLY A 90 7.82 -6.88 -19.05
CA GLY A 90 7.91 -8.20 -18.44
C GLY A 90 7.41 -8.24 -16.99
N TRP A 91 7.46 -7.12 -16.26
CA TRP A 91 6.91 -7.04 -14.91
C TRP A 91 5.38 -7.17 -14.89
N GLY A 92 4.66 -6.78 -15.95
CA GLY A 92 3.20 -6.81 -16.03
C GLY A 92 2.60 -7.96 -16.84
N ASN A 93 3.39 -8.78 -17.53
CA ASN A 93 2.90 -9.72 -18.53
C ASN A 93 2.40 -11.09 -17.99
N ASN A 94 2.54 -11.38 -16.70
CA ASN A 94 2.23 -12.70 -16.12
C ASN A 94 0.82 -12.82 -15.50
N GLY A 95 -0.15 -12.01 -15.94
CA GLY A 95 -1.53 -12.06 -15.40
C GLY A 95 -1.66 -11.53 -13.96
N THR A 96 -0.56 -11.04 -13.39
CA THR A 96 -0.48 -10.34 -12.11
C THR A 96 -0.06 -8.89 -12.35
N THR A 97 -0.45 -7.97 -11.45
CA THR A 97 -0.04 -6.57 -11.55
C THR A 97 1.48 -6.44 -11.40
N SER A 98 2.07 -5.45 -12.07
CA SER A 98 3.52 -5.23 -12.05
C SER A 98 4.06 -5.04 -10.63
N GLN A 99 3.30 -4.37 -9.76
CA GLN A 99 3.62 -4.17 -8.36
C GLN A 99 3.76 -5.48 -7.57
N CYS A 100 3.00 -6.52 -7.92
CA CYS A 100 3.06 -7.81 -7.23
C CYS A 100 4.27 -8.63 -7.61
N ASN A 101 4.63 -8.63 -8.89
CA ASN A 101 5.84 -9.29 -9.37
C ASN A 101 7.08 -8.58 -8.81
N LEU A 102 7.06 -7.25 -8.78
CA LEU A 102 8.09 -6.44 -8.11
C LEU A 102 8.15 -6.80 -6.62
N LYS A 103 7.03 -6.82 -5.89
CA LYS A 103 7.00 -7.18 -4.47
C LYS A 103 7.62 -8.55 -4.19
N ASN A 104 7.28 -9.56 -4.99
CA ASN A 104 7.85 -10.89 -4.83
C ASN A 104 9.34 -10.89 -5.11
N TRP A 105 9.78 -10.24 -6.18
CA TRP A 105 11.20 -10.14 -6.52
C TRP A 105 12.01 -9.41 -5.46
N VAL A 106 11.51 -8.28 -4.95
CA VAL A 106 12.12 -7.48 -3.89
C VAL A 106 12.26 -8.31 -2.61
N LYS A 107 11.24 -9.11 -2.26
CA LYS A 107 11.27 -10.02 -1.10
C LYS A 107 12.25 -11.18 -1.29
N THR A 108 12.28 -11.81 -2.46
CA THR A 108 13.21 -12.92 -2.76
C THR A 108 14.67 -12.46 -2.72
N ASN A 109 14.93 -11.23 -3.16
CA ASN A 109 16.28 -10.67 -3.23
C ASN A 109 16.66 -9.80 -2.02
N ASN A 110 15.77 -9.70 -1.01
CA ASN A 110 15.98 -8.92 0.21
C ASN A 110 16.41 -7.46 -0.04
N ILE A 111 15.77 -6.81 -1.02
CA ILE A 111 16.02 -5.42 -1.36
C ILE A 111 15.00 -4.54 -0.61
N PRO A 112 15.39 -3.44 0.04
CA PRO A 112 14.42 -2.51 0.61
C PRO A 112 13.76 -1.67 -0.48
N TRP A 113 12.43 -1.62 -0.48
CA TRP A 113 11.63 -0.73 -1.34
C TRP A 113 10.30 -0.46 -0.63
N ASP A 114 10.23 0.63 0.13
CA ASP A 114 9.11 0.94 1.04
C ASP A 114 7.74 0.88 0.35
N GLY A 115 7.67 1.40 -0.89
CA GLY A 115 6.44 1.42 -1.68
C GLY A 115 5.96 0.07 -2.26
N ILE A 116 6.87 -0.89 -2.44
CA ILE A 116 6.60 -2.16 -3.13
C ILE A 116 6.59 -3.34 -2.15
N SER A 117 7.56 -3.39 -1.22
CA SER A 117 7.69 -4.46 -0.23
C SER A 117 6.45 -4.60 0.65
N ASN A 118 5.82 -3.46 0.97
CA ASN A 118 4.64 -3.35 1.83
C ASN A 118 3.32 -3.24 1.06
N TYR A 119 3.35 -3.38 -0.27
CA TYR A 119 2.15 -3.26 -1.10
C TYR A 119 1.13 -4.37 -0.81
N ASN A 120 -0.09 -4.00 -0.42
CA ASN A 120 -1.12 -4.96 0.02
C ASN A 120 -2.12 -5.37 -1.07
N GLY A 121 -2.06 -4.77 -2.28
CA GLY A 121 -2.98 -5.03 -3.38
C GLY A 121 -2.68 -6.29 -4.21
N CYS A 122 -1.90 -7.23 -3.66
CA CYS A 122 -1.58 -8.52 -4.27
C CYS A 122 -2.40 -9.61 -3.59
N SER A 123 -3.66 -9.72 -4.02
CA SER A 123 -4.60 -10.76 -3.60
C SER A 123 -4.57 -11.93 -4.56
#